data_AF-A0A3D9H927-F1
#
_entry.id   AF-A0A3D9H927-F1
#
_cell.length_a   1.000
_cell.length_b   1.000
_cell.length_c   1.000
_cell.angle_alpha   90.00
_cell.angle_beta   90.00
_cell.angle_gamma   90.00
#
_symmetry.space_group_name_H-M   'P 1'
#
loop_
_entity.id
_entity.type
_entity.pdbx_description
1 polymer ?
#
loop_
_entity_poly.entity_id
_entity_poly.type
_entity_poly.pdbx_seq_one_letter_code
_entity_poly.pdbx_strand_id
1 'polypeptide(L)'
;MLGLLLIYFIGKRFYDLSIEYDQNKWLYAILSIIVYYAAAFVLGLILGLLDFIFDWGIDWDNNFGWNLLGIPAGLLAVWGFYVILEISGKNQLSLLRTKFKI
;
A
#
# COMPACT_ATOMS: atom_id res chain seq x y z
N MET A 1 3.30 5.14 18.40
CA MET A 1 2.00 5.83 18.23
C MET A 1 1.83 6.49 16.86
N LEU A 2 2.89 7.02 16.24
CA LEU A 2 2.85 7.58 14.87
C LEU A 2 2.28 6.62 13.80
N GLY A 3 2.57 5.32 13.90
CA GLY A 3 2.06 4.32 12.94
C GLY A 3 0.54 4.28 12.82
N LEU A 4 -0.19 4.47 13.93
CA LEU A 4 -1.66 4.48 13.91
C LEU A 4 -2.21 5.72 13.20
N LEU A 5 -1.57 6.88 13.36
CA LEU A 5 -1.93 8.10 12.63
C LEU A 5 -1.73 7.90 11.13
N LEU A 6 -0.59 7.32 10.74
CA LEU A 6 -0.27 6.98 9.36
C LEU A 6 -1.33 6.06 8.74
N ILE A 7 -1.69 4.99 9.43
CA ILE A 7 -2.71 4.04 9.01
C ILE A 7 -4.08 4.72 8.87
N TYR A 8 -4.44 5.62 9.78
CA TYR A 8 -5.68 6.38 9.67
C TYR A 8 -5.73 7.24 8.39
N PHE A 9 -4.65 7.98 8.09
CA PHE A 9 -4.59 8.80 6.87
C PHE A 9 -4.62 7.96 5.60
N ILE A 10 -3.89 6.84 5.57
CA ILE A 10 -3.89 5.89 4.47
C ILE A 10 -5.31 5.34 4.24
N GLY A 11 -5.93 4.81 5.29
CA GLY A 11 -7.28 4.25 5.23
C GLY A 11 -8.31 5.27 4.75
N LYS A 12 -8.22 6.52 5.23
CA LYS A 12 -9.09 7.60 4.78
C LYS A 12 -8.97 7.90 3.29
N ARG A 13 -7.75 7.93 2.74
CA ARG A 13 -7.55 8.19 1.30
C ARG A 13 -8.17 7.10 0.42
N PHE A 14 -8.06 5.84 0.84
CA PHE A 14 -8.68 4.71 0.15
C PHE A 14 -10.20 4.69 0.32
N TYR A 15 -10.69 5.07 1.50
CA TYR A 15 -12.11 5.26 1.75
C TYR A 15 -12.70 6.32 0.81
N ASP A 16 -12.05 7.47 0.67
CA ASP A 16 -12.51 8.54 -0.24
C ASP A 16 -12.50 8.06 -1.70
N LEU A 17 -11.45 7.33 -2.11
CA LEU A 17 -11.34 6.74 -3.46
C LEU A 17 -12.51 5.78 -3.75
N SER A 18 -12.93 4.99 -2.77
CA SER A 18 -14.05 4.08 -2.93
C SER A 18 -15.38 4.80 -3.14
N ILE A 19 -15.56 5.99 -2.56
CA ILE A 19 -16.77 6.80 -2.77
C ILE A 19 -16.81 7.31 -4.21
N GLU A 20 -15.68 7.75 -4.75
CA GLU A 20 -15.59 8.27 -6.12
C GLU A 20 -15.97 7.22 -7.17
N TYR A 21 -15.62 5.95 -6.93
CA TYR A 21 -15.88 4.84 -7.85
C TYR A 21 -17.08 3.96 -7.47
N ASP A 22 -17.91 4.41 -6.51
CA ASP A 22 -19.08 3.68 -5.99
C ASP A 22 -18.76 2.23 -5.55
N GLN A 23 -17.63 2.07 -4.86
CA GLN A 23 -17.11 0.79 -4.35
C GLN A 23 -17.31 0.65 -2.84
N ASN A 24 -17.07 -0.56 -2.32
CA ASN A 24 -17.19 -0.83 -0.88
C ASN A 24 -16.10 -0.12 -0.06
N LYS A 25 -16.54 0.82 0.80
CA LYS A 25 -15.66 1.70 1.56
C LYS A 25 -14.80 1.01 2.60
N TRP A 26 -15.38 0.04 3.31
CA TRP A 26 -14.67 -0.72 4.34
C TRP A 26 -13.63 -1.65 3.72
N LEU A 27 -13.95 -2.24 2.56
CA LEU A 27 -13.01 -3.08 1.83
C LEU A 27 -11.76 -2.28 1.44
N TYR A 28 -11.93 -1.09 0.85
CA TYR A 28 -10.80 -0.25 0.44
C TYR A 28 -9.95 0.22 1.62
N ALA A 29 -10.59 0.63 2.72
CA ALA A 29 -9.89 1.03 3.93
C ALA A 29 -9.05 -0.14 4.51
N ILE A 30 -9.64 -1.32 4.67
CA ILE A 30 -8.94 -2.50 5.19
C ILE A 30 -7.83 -2.95 4.22
N LEU A 31 -8.09 -2.93 2.91
CA LEU A 31 -7.12 -3.32 1.90
C LEU A 31 -5.87 -2.45 1.95
N SER A 32 -6.02 -1.14 2.18
CA SER A 32 -4.88 -0.23 2.34
C SER A 32 -3.99 -0.59 3.53
N ILE A 33 -4.58 -1.05 4.63
CA ILE A 33 -3.86 -1.50 5.83
C ILE A 33 -3.11 -2.81 5.53
N ILE A 34 -3.79 -3.74 4.86
CA ILE A 34 -3.17 -5.02 4.44
C ILE A 34 -1.97 -4.75 3.54
N VAL A 35 -2.11 -3.86 2.55
CA VAL A 35 -1.00 -3.50 1.62
C VAL A 35 0.17 -2.88 2.37
N TYR A 36 -0.07 -1.99 3.34
CA TYR A 36 0.98 -1.39 4.16
C TYR A 36 1.82 -2.45 4.89
N TYR A 37 1.19 -3.40 5.57
CA TYR A 37 1.89 -4.45 6.32
C TYR A 37 2.47 -5.54 5.41
N ALA A 38 1.77 -5.90 4.33
CA ALA A 38 2.26 -6.86 3.36
C ALA A 38 3.54 -6.36 2.68
N ALA A 39 3.64 -5.06 2.40
CA ALA A 39 4.84 -4.47 1.82
C ALA A 39 6.05 -4.59 2.76
N ALA A 40 5.87 -4.31 4.06
CA ALA A 40 6.93 -4.48 5.05
C ALA A 40 7.38 -5.95 5.15
N PHE A 41 6.41 -6.88 5.13
CA PHE A 41 6.70 -8.32 5.14
C PHE A 41 7.49 -8.76 3.90
N VAL A 42 7.04 -8.37 2.70
CA VAL A 42 7.73 -8.69 1.44
C VAL A 42 9.13 -8.08 1.39
N LEU A 43 9.30 -6.85 1.86
CA LEU A 43 10.62 -6.22 1.94
C LEU A 43 11.55 -6.97 2.89
N GLY A 44 11.05 -7.40 4.06
CA GLY A 44 11.81 -8.23 4.99
C GLY A 44 12.27 -9.55 4.36
N LEU A 45 11.39 -10.22 3.60
CA LEU A 45 11.75 -11.44 2.87
C LEU A 45 12.82 -11.18 1.80
N ILE A 46 12.68 -10.11 1.02
CA ILE A 46 13.64 -9.75 -0.03
C ILE A 46 15.01 -9.46 0.60
N LEU A 47 15.06 -8.66 1.67
CA LEU A 47 16.30 -8.34 2.35
C LEU A 47 16.94 -9.56 3.01
N GLY A 48 16.14 -10.47 3.59
CA GLY A 48 16.62 -11.73 4.15
C GLY A 48 17.30 -12.62 3.10
N LEU A 49 16.68 -12.72 1.92
CA LEU A 49 17.25 -13.45 0.79
C LEU A 49 18.53 -12.79 0.26
N LEU A 50 18.55 -11.46 0.15
CA LEU A 50 19.73 -10.74 -0.32
C LEU A 50 20.90 -10.83 0.64
N ASP A 51 20.64 -10.70 1.95
CA ASP A 51 21.66 -10.89 2.98
C ASP A 51 22.27 -12.29 2.91
N PHE A 52 21.42 -13.32 2.75
CA PHE A 52 21.87 -14.70 2.62
C PHE A 52 22.74 -14.94 1.37
N ILE A 53 22.45 -14.27 0.25
CA ILE A 53 23.18 -14.47 -1.01
C ILE A 53 24.49 -13.66 -1.05
N PHE A 54 24.45 -12.41 -0.57
CA PHE A 54 25.54 -11.46 -0.71
C PHE A 54 26.37 -11.29 0.56
N ASP A 55 25.96 -11.93 1.66
CA ASP A 55 26.60 -11.85 2.98
C ASP A 55 26.82 -10.39 3.42
N TRP A 56 25.73 -9.62 3.43
CA TRP A 56 25.78 -8.19 3.81
C TRP A 56 26.08 -7.99 5.29
N GLY A 57 26.04 -9.06 6.09
CA GLY A 57 26.31 -9.03 7.52
C GLY A 57 25.21 -8.27 8.28
N ILE A 58 23.98 -8.39 7.81
CA ILE A 58 22.84 -7.71 8.44
C ILE A 58 22.62 -8.28 9.84
N ASP A 59 22.60 -7.37 10.83
CA ASP A 59 22.19 -7.69 12.20
C ASP A 59 20.65 -7.77 12.27
N TRP A 60 20.13 -9.00 12.23
CA TRP A 60 18.70 -9.31 12.34
C TRP A 60 18.16 -9.21 13.77
N ASP A 61 19.03 -9.23 14.78
CA ASP A 61 18.63 -9.03 16.17
C ASP A 61 18.38 -7.53 16.45
N ASN A 62 19.07 -6.66 15.72
CA ASN A 62 18.82 -5.22 15.75
C ASN A 62 17.55 -4.82 14.98
N ASN A 63 16.44 -4.82 15.70
CA ASN A 63 15.13 -4.46 15.19
C ASN A 63 15.00 -2.99 14.72
N PHE A 64 15.89 -2.07 15.09
CA PHE A 64 15.65 -0.64 14.82
C PHE A 64 15.81 -0.28 13.33
N GLY A 65 16.86 -0.76 12.67
CA GLY A 65 17.21 -0.37 11.30
C GLY A 65 16.16 -0.79 10.27
N TRP A 66 15.78 -2.07 10.27
CA TRP A 66 14.83 -2.61 9.29
C TRP A 66 13.40 -2.16 9.54
N ASN A 67 12.99 -1.99 10.81
CA ASN A 67 11.68 -1.40 11.12
C ASN A 67 11.59 0.05 10.63
N LEU A 68 12.68 0.81 10.71
CA LEU A 68 12.73 2.17 10.20
C LEU A 68 12.59 2.21 8.66
N LEU A 69 13.21 1.26 7.94
CA LEU A 69 13.08 1.12 6.48
C LEU A 69 11.69 0.62 6.06
N GLY A 70 11.01 -0.16 6.90
CA GLY A 70 9.65 -0.64 6.65
C GLY A 70 8.63 0.50 6.51
N ILE A 71 8.83 1.63 7.19
CA ILE A 71 7.91 2.79 7.14
C ILE A 71 7.86 3.43 5.74
N PRO A 72 8.96 3.94 5.16
CA PRO A 72 8.94 4.52 3.82
C PRO A 72 8.58 3.48 2.75
N ALA A 73 8.98 2.22 2.92
CA ALA A 73 8.62 1.16 2.00
C ALA A 73 7.10 0.87 1.97
N GLY A 74 6.48 0.74 3.16
CA GLY A 74 5.04 0.56 3.28
C GLY A 74 4.27 1.75 2.70
N LEU A 75 4.75 2.98 2.94
CA LEU A 75 4.19 4.19 2.34
C LEU A 75 4.25 4.20 0.82
N LEU A 76 5.41 3.86 0.25
CA LEU A 76 5.59 3.79 -1.20
C LEU A 76 4.71 2.71 -1.83
N ALA A 77 4.60 1.55 -1.19
CA ALA A 77 3.75 0.47 -1.67
C ALA A 77 2.26 0.84 -1.65
N VAL A 78 1.79 1.45 -0.56
CA VAL A 78 0.42 1.97 -0.46
C VAL A 78 0.16 3.04 -1.50
N TRP A 79 1.10 3.96 -1.72
CA TRP A 79 0.99 4.99 -2.75
C TRP A 79 0.92 4.39 -4.16
N GLY A 80 1.81 3.45 -4.49
CA GLY A 80 1.79 2.76 -5.78
C GLY A 80 0.48 2.00 -6.00
N PHE A 81 0.00 1.31 -4.97
CA PHE A 81 -1.27 0.60 -5.03
C PHE A 81 -2.47 1.54 -5.17
N TYR A 82 -2.46 2.69 -4.50
CA TYR A 82 -3.47 3.74 -4.66
C TYR A 82 -3.54 4.23 -6.11
N VAL A 83 -2.38 4.52 -6.72
CA VAL A 83 -2.31 4.98 -8.12
C VAL A 83 -2.85 3.93 -9.09
N ILE A 84 -2.56 2.64 -8.86
CA ILE A 84 -3.10 1.54 -9.69
C ILE A 84 -4.63 1.50 -9.62
N LEU A 85 -5.21 1.62 -8.42
CA LEU A 85 -6.66 1.65 -8.23
C LEU A 85 -7.29 2.89 -8.85
N GLU A 86 -6.65 4.05 -8.72
CA GLU A 86 -7.13 5.31 -9.31
C GLU A 86 -7.17 5.22 -10.85
N ILE A 87 -6.11 4.69 -11.47
CA ILE A 87 -6.07 4.48 -12.92
C ILE A 87 -7.16 3.49 -13.34
N SER A 88 -7.31 2.40 -12.60
CA SER A 88 -8.31 1.36 -12.90
C SER A 88 -9.74 1.91 -12.80
N GLY A 89 -10.03 2.70 -11.76
CA GLY A 89 -11.33 3.34 -11.55
C GLY A 89 -11.67 4.36 -12.64
N LYS A 90 -10.71 5.23 -13.02
CA LYS A 90 -10.89 6.20 -14.13
C LYS A 90 -11.25 5.52 -15.44
N ASN A 91 -10.62 4.39 -15.75
CA ASN A 91 -10.90 3.62 -16.95
C ASN A 91 -12.33 3.06 -16.97
N GLN A 92 -12.86 2.65 -15.82
CA GLN A 92 -14.25 2.18 -15.74
C GLN A 92 -15.26 3.32 -15.95
N LEU A 93 -15.03 4.48 -15.35
CA LEU A 93 -15.89 5.65 -15.51
C LEU A 93 -15.92 6.18 -16.95
N SER A 94 -14.79 6.16 -17.66
CA SER A 94 -14.71 6.62 -19.05
C SER A 94 -15.45 5.69 -20.03
N LEU A 95 -15.41 4.38 -19.78
CA LEU A 95 -16.16 3.38 -20.53
C LEU A 95 -17.67 3.53 -20.32
N LEU A 96 -18.12 3.72 -19.08
CA LEU A 96 -19.53 3.96 -18.78
C LEU A 96 -20.02 5.25 -19.47
N ARG A 97 -19.25 6.34 -19.39
CA ARG A 97 -19.59 7.61 -20.06
C ARG A 97 -19.73 7.46 -21.57
N THR A 98 -18.86 6.67 -22.21
CA THR A 98 -18.94 6.42 -23.66
C THR A 98 -20.15 5.57 -24.01
N LYS A 99 -20.47 4.57 -23.18
CA LYS A 99 -21.59 3.65 -23.40
C LYS A 99 -22.97 4.29 -23.19
N PHE A 100 -23.07 5.29 -22.30
CA PHE A 100 -24.32 5.98 -21.97
C PHE A 100 -24.47 7.35 -22.66
N LYS A 101 -23.55 7.71 -23.57
CA LYS A 101 -23.73 8.85 -24.47
C LYS A 101 -24.74 8.46 -25.57
N ILE A 102 -26.03 8.59 -25.24
CA ILE A 102 -27.14 8.74 -26.20
C ILE A 102 -27.30 10.23 -26.49
#